data_AF-A0AAP1H0P1-F1
#
_entry.id   AF-A0AAP1H0P1-F1
#
_cell.length_a   1.000
_cell.length_b   1.000
_cell.length_c   1.000
_cell.angle_alpha   90.00
_cell.angle_beta   90.00
_cell.angle_gamma   90.00
#
_symmetry.space_group_name_H-M   'P 1'
#
loop_
_entity.id
_entity.type
_entity.pdbx_description
1 polymer ?
#
loop_
_entity_poly.entity_id
_entity_poly.type
_entity_poly.pdbx_seq_one_letter_code
_entity_poly.pdbx_strand_id
1 'polypeptide(L)'
;MSEPTDDFEYERRFFCRELPDEYNDGDIPALIIQSYYVHADNYALRVRLVSHKVSVNMTPDIDPIAVLDEHREQFSEAFVTVKGPSVGGTRYEVEREIDARIAAELIKRGGEVVIKNRYSVWIAEDGWSVDVFGGLNAPLIVAEAERSGPVTNLTIPKFCVTEITDQARFNNDGLAAKPFSTWADDFEEELALDGPRFQQYFGKNRMA
;
A
#
# COMPACT_ATOMS: atom_id res chain seq x y z
N MET A 1 -0.90 31.80 14.10
CA MET A 1 -2.10 31.04 13.70
C MET A 1 -1.60 29.96 12.76
N SER A 2 -1.47 28.72 13.23
CA SER A 2 -1.25 27.58 12.34
C SER A 2 -2.49 27.43 11.48
N GLU A 3 -2.34 27.39 10.16
CA GLU A 3 -3.42 26.98 9.26
C GLU A 3 -3.93 25.60 9.72
N PRO A 4 -5.25 25.34 9.67
CA PRO A 4 -5.74 23.98 9.83
C PRO A 4 -5.16 23.17 8.68
N THR A 5 -4.27 22.23 8.97
CA THR A 5 -3.95 21.16 8.02
C THR A 5 -5.25 20.42 7.75
N ASP A 6 -5.68 20.39 6.49
CA ASP A 6 -6.83 19.60 6.10
C ASP A 6 -6.39 18.13 6.19
N ASP A 7 -6.64 17.50 7.34
CA ASP A 7 -6.09 16.18 7.74
C ASP A 7 -6.79 15.00 7.02
N PHE A 8 -7.36 15.21 5.83
CA PHE A 8 -8.07 14.19 5.06
C PHE A 8 -7.25 13.77 3.83
N GLU A 9 -6.78 12.53 3.82
CA GLU A 9 -6.24 11.89 2.61
C GLU A 9 -7.40 11.43 1.72
N TYR A 10 -7.37 11.84 0.46
CA TYR A 10 -8.37 11.45 -0.53
C TYR A 10 -7.72 10.47 -1.51
N GLU A 11 -8.04 9.19 -1.34
CA GLU A 11 -7.51 8.10 -2.16
C GLU A 11 -8.65 7.26 -2.75
N ARG A 12 -8.36 6.65 -3.90
CA ARG A 12 -9.16 5.55 -4.45
C ARG A 12 -8.22 4.39 -4.79
N ARG A 13 -8.60 3.19 -4.37
CA ARG A 13 -7.75 2.00 -4.45
C ARG A 13 -8.41 0.93 -5.31
N PHE A 14 -7.60 0.24 -6.09
CA PHE A 14 -8.05 -0.74 -7.07
C PHE A 14 -7.22 -2.01 -6.95
N PHE A 15 -7.89 -3.15 -7.02
CA PHE A 15 -7.24 -4.43 -7.18
C PHE A 15 -6.80 -4.59 -8.64
N CYS A 16 -5.58 -5.06 -8.84
CA CYS A 16 -4.95 -5.24 -10.14
C CYS A 16 -4.41 -6.67 -10.30
N ARG A 17 -4.35 -7.14 -11.54
CA ARG A 17 -3.77 -8.46 -11.88
C ARG A 17 -2.29 -8.37 -12.21
N GLU A 18 -1.90 -7.26 -12.81
CA GLU A 18 -0.56 -6.97 -13.29
C GLU A 18 -0.36 -5.45 -13.35
N LEU A 19 0.90 -5.02 -13.39
CA LEU A 19 1.29 -3.68 -13.79
C LEU A 19 1.83 -3.78 -15.23
N PRO A 20 1.13 -3.23 -16.24
CA PRO A 20 1.60 -3.26 -17.62
C PRO A 20 2.93 -2.52 -17.80
N ASP A 21 3.82 -3.07 -18.63
CA ASP A 21 5.15 -2.49 -18.91
C ASP A 21 5.09 -1.05 -19.45
N GLU A 22 4.00 -0.68 -20.14
CA GLU A 22 3.80 0.68 -20.66
C GLU A 22 3.68 1.76 -19.58
N TYR A 23 3.33 1.37 -18.34
CA TYR A 23 3.28 2.26 -17.18
C TYR A 23 4.54 2.19 -16.32
N ASN A 24 5.47 1.29 -16.65
CA ASN A 24 6.76 1.20 -15.99
C ASN A 24 7.77 2.08 -16.77
N ASP A 25 8.09 3.25 -16.23
CA ASP A 25 9.06 4.18 -16.81
C ASP A 25 10.52 3.70 -16.70
N GLY A 26 10.75 2.57 -16.04
CA GLY A 26 12.06 1.97 -15.84
C GLY A 26 12.78 2.47 -14.59
N ASP A 27 12.18 3.37 -13.81
CA ASP A 27 12.73 3.79 -12.54
C ASP A 27 12.69 2.65 -11.52
N ILE A 28 13.64 2.68 -10.58
CA ILE A 28 13.68 1.71 -9.49
C ILE A 28 12.48 1.99 -8.57
N PRO A 29 11.54 1.05 -8.39
CA PRO A 29 10.43 1.26 -7.47
C PRO A 29 10.95 1.41 -6.04
N ALA A 30 10.17 2.06 -5.19
CA ALA A 30 10.47 2.12 -3.78
C ALA A 30 10.28 0.72 -3.16
N LEU A 31 11.37 0.08 -2.74
CA LEU A 31 11.30 -1.13 -1.92
C LEU A 31 10.91 -0.73 -0.51
N ILE A 32 9.77 -1.23 -0.04
CA ILE A 32 9.22 -0.93 1.28
C ILE A 32 9.15 -2.22 2.10
N ILE A 33 9.76 -2.19 3.28
CA ILE A 33 9.59 -3.21 4.32
C ILE A 33 8.99 -2.52 5.54
N GLN A 34 7.85 -2.99 6.00
CA GLN A 34 7.14 -2.40 7.14
C GLN A 34 6.69 -3.47 8.12
N SER A 35 6.74 -3.17 9.40
CA SER A 35 6.33 -4.06 10.48
C SER A 35 5.27 -3.40 11.35
N TYR A 36 4.26 -4.19 11.74
CA TYR A 36 3.16 -3.77 12.61
C TYR A 36 3.24 -4.46 13.96
N TYR A 37 3.38 -3.68 15.05
CA TYR A 37 3.64 -4.20 16.40
C TYR A 37 2.39 -4.41 17.24
N VAL A 38 1.37 -3.60 16.98
CA VAL A 38 0.15 -3.58 17.77
C VAL A 38 -1.00 -3.41 16.80
N HIS A 39 -2.02 -4.23 16.97
CA HIS A 39 -3.36 -4.03 16.43
C HIS A 39 -4.33 -4.27 17.60
N ALA A 40 -4.53 -3.25 18.44
CA ALA A 40 -5.42 -3.33 19.59
C ALA A 40 -6.42 -2.18 19.48
N ASP A 41 -7.72 -2.47 19.52
CA ASP A 41 -8.79 -1.47 19.41
C ASP A 41 -8.65 -0.52 18.20
N ASN A 42 -8.17 -1.06 17.06
CA ASN A 42 -7.83 -0.33 15.83
C ASN A 42 -6.70 0.71 15.94
N TYR A 43 -5.93 0.69 17.03
CA TYR A 43 -4.64 1.36 17.11
C TYR A 43 -3.57 0.53 16.42
N ALA A 44 -2.69 1.21 15.68
CA ALA A 44 -1.54 0.58 15.04
C ALA A 44 -0.25 1.33 15.35
N LEU A 45 0.81 0.57 15.65
CA LEU A 45 2.19 1.06 15.64
C LEU A 45 2.91 0.40 14.47
N ARG A 46 3.33 1.21 13.50
CA ARG A 46 4.02 0.77 12.29
C ARG A 46 5.44 1.30 12.27
N VAL A 47 6.40 0.46 11.94
CA VAL A 47 7.75 0.86 11.52
C VAL A 47 7.86 0.61 10.03
N ARG A 48 8.27 1.60 9.24
CA ARG A 48 8.43 1.50 7.78
C ARG A 48 9.86 1.84 7.40
N LEU A 49 10.48 1.01 6.55
CA LEU A 49 11.75 1.24 5.89
C LEU A 49 11.54 1.35 4.39
N VAL A 50 12.24 2.29 3.76
CA VAL A 50 12.18 2.54 2.32
C VAL A 50 13.57 2.61 1.70
N SER A 51 13.72 1.98 0.54
CA SER A 51 14.89 2.10 -0.33
C SER A 51 14.46 2.43 -1.76
N HIS A 52 15.16 3.37 -2.38
CA HIS A 52 15.03 3.72 -3.80
C HIS A 52 16.22 3.24 -4.65
N LYS A 53 17.03 2.32 -4.12
CA LYS A 53 18.30 1.88 -4.73
C LYS A 53 18.31 0.42 -5.15
N VAL A 54 17.35 -0.36 -4.67
CA VAL A 54 17.23 -1.78 -4.94
C VAL A 54 15.77 -2.11 -5.19
N SER A 55 15.54 -3.01 -6.13
CA SER A 55 14.26 -3.67 -6.35
C SER A 55 14.49 -5.16 -6.31
N VAL A 56 13.59 -5.88 -5.63
CA VAL A 56 13.61 -7.34 -5.55
C VAL A 56 12.32 -7.89 -6.17
N ASN A 57 12.38 -9.10 -6.73
CA ASN A 57 11.20 -9.70 -7.31
C ASN A 57 10.22 -10.15 -6.22
N MET A 58 8.97 -9.71 -6.28
CA MET A 58 7.96 -9.97 -5.24
C MET A 58 7.31 -11.34 -5.42
N THR A 59 8.00 -12.38 -4.96
CA THR A 59 7.51 -13.78 -5.05
C THR A 59 6.78 -14.21 -3.76
N PRO A 60 5.96 -15.27 -3.80
CA PRO A 60 5.31 -15.80 -2.59
C PRO A 60 6.27 -16.31 -1.50
N ASP A 61 7.47 -16.73 -1.90
CA ASP A 61 8.50 -17.32 -1.04
C ASP A 61 9.56 -16.33 -0.55
N ILE A 62 9.48 -15.05 -0.95
CA ILE A 62 10.43 -14.03 -0.48
C ILE A 62 10.30 -13.83 1.03
N ASP A 63 11.44 -13.90 1.73
CA ASP A 63 11.52 -13.59 3.15
C ASP A 63 11.92 -12.12 3.34
N PRO A 64 11.03 -11.27 3.88
CA PRO A 64 11.33 -9.85 4.07
C PRO A 64 12.51 -9.61 5.03
N ILE A 65 12.76 -10.50 5.99
CA ILE A 65 13.88 -10.36 6.92
C ILE A 65 15.20 -10.68 6.22
N ALA A 66 15.21 -11.71 5.36
CA ALA A 66 16.38 -12.03 4.55
C ALA A 66 16.73 -10.88 3.57
N VAL A 67 15.73 -10.30 2.91
CA VAL A 67 15.90 -9.13 2.04
C VAL A 67 16.46 -7.93 2.81
N LEU A 68 15.93 -7.68 4.01
CA LEU A 68 16.41 -6.60 4.87
C LEU A 68 17.87 -6.81 5.29
N ASP A 69 18.26 -8.05 5.61
CA ASP A 69 19.63 -8.38 5.99
C ASP A 69 20.60 -8.24 4.82
N GLU A 70 20.19 -8.65 3.61
CA GLU A 70 21.01 -8.53 2.40
C GLU A 70 21.21 -7.07 1.97
N HIS A 71 20.16 -6.24 2.05
CA HIS A 71 20.15 -4.89 1.49
C HIS A 71 20.13 -3.77 2.53
N ARG A 72 20.48 -4.07 3.79
CA ARG A 72 20.37 -3.14 4.93
C ARG A 72 20.90 -1.73 4.68
N GLU A 73 22.09 -1.61 4.07
CA GLU A 73 22.73 -0.31 3.82
C GLU A 73 22.12 0.45 2.62
N GLN A 74 21.19 -0.16 1.87
CA GLN A 74 20.45 0.51 0.79
C GLN A 74 19.17 1.19 1.28
N PHE A 75 18.70 0.86 2.47
CA PHE A 75 17.59 1.57 3.11
C PHE A 75 18.08 2.89 3.70
N SER A 76 17.43 3.99 3.31
CA SER A 76 17.83 5.35 3.71
C SER A 76 16.74 6.12 4.44
N GLU A 77 15.48 5.72 4.28
CA GLU A 77 14.34 6.39 4.87
C GLU A 77 13.62 5.45 5.82
N ALA A 78 13.25 5.97 6.99
CA ALA A 78 12.53 5.18 7.97
C ALA A 78 11.61 6.02 8.83
N PHE A 79 10.46 5.43 9.16
CA PHE A 79 9.40 6.10 9.86
C PHE A 79 8.79 5.22 10.94
N VAL A 80 8.43 5.83 12.07
CA VAL A 80 7.51 5.25 13.04
C VAL A 80 6.20 6.01 12.95
N THR A 81 5.13 5.25 12.76
CA THR A 81 3.78 5.79 12.63
C THR A 81 2.90 5.23 13.75
N VAL A 82 2.23 6.12 14.47
CA VAL A 82 1.15 5.75 15.39
C VAL A 82 -0.16 6.12 14.73
N LYS A 83 -1.06 5.15 14.60
CA LYS A 83 -2.39 5.33 14.03
C LYS A 83 -3.46 5.03 15.08
N GLY A 84 -4.46 5.88 15.21
CA GLY A 84 -5.67 5.65 16.01
C GLY A 84 -6.77 4.93 15.22
N PRO A 85 -7.92 4.65 15.85
CA PRO A 85 -9.10 4.14 15.16
C PRO A 85 -9.64 5.15 14.13
N SER A 86 -10.18 4.67 13.00
CA SER A 86 -10.96 5.52 12.09
C SER A 86 -12.38 5.67 12.64
N VAL A 87 -12.82 6.91 12.87
CA VAL A 87 -14.17 7.23 13.35
C VAL A 87 -14.78 8.24 12.39
N GLY A 88 -15.85 7.85 11.68
CA GLY A 88 -16.55 8.74 10.76
C GLY A 88 -15.72 9.24 9.56
N GLY A 89 -14.69 8.48 9.15
CA GLY A 89 -13.82 8.86 8.03
C GLY A 89 -12.59 9.70 8.42
N THR A 90 -12.38 9.97 9.71
CA THR A 90 -11.18 10.63 10.22
C THR A 90 -10.36 9.65 11.07
N ARG A 91 -9.03 9.64 10.89
CA ARG A 91 -8.09 8.83 11.66
C ARG A 91 -7.00 9.74 12.23
N TYR A 92 -6.70 9.62 13.52
CA TYR A 92 -5.51 10.27 14.07
C TYR A 92 -4.27 9.49 13.61
N GLU A 93 -3.39 10.12 12.87
CA GLU A 93 -2.13 9.53 12.41
C GLU A 93 -0.98 10.50 12.68
N VAL A 94 0.08 10.02 13.33
CA VAL A 94 1.31 10.78 13.52
C VAL A 94 2.47 9.94 13.06
N GLU A 95 3.25 10.49 12.13
CA GLU A 95 4.47 9.90 11.62
C GLU A 95 5.69 10.70 12.08
N ARG A 96 6.77 10.01 12.43
CA ARG A 96 8.07 10.59 12.72
C ARG A 96 9.17 9.82 12.03
N GLU A 97 10.08 10.54 11.42
CA GLU A 97 11.31 9.99 10.88
C GLU A 97 12.18 9.42 12.00
N ILE A 98 12.80 8.27 11.76
CA ILE A 98 13.77 7.65 12.65
C ILE A 98 14.99 7.17 11.84
N ASP A 99 16.08 6.87 12.53
CA ASP A 99 17.26 6.29 11.89
C ASP A 99 16.95 4.92 11.25
N ALA A 100 17.37 4.73 9.99
CA ALA A 100 17.08 3.51 9.23
C ALA A 100 17.69 2.25 9.87
N ARG A 101 18.84 2.36 10.56
CA ARG A 101 19.44 1.22 11.26
C ARG A 101 18.61 0.84 12.48
N ILE A 102 18.06 1.83 13.20
CA ILE A 102 17.12 1.57 14.31
C ILE A 102 15.87 0.88 13.79
N ALA A 103 15.26 1.38 12.71
CA ALA A 103 14.08 0.77 12.12
C ALA A 103 14.33 -0.67 11.65
N ALA A 104 15.49 -0.95 11.04
CA ALA A 104 15.88 -2.30 10.64
C ALA A 104 15.98 -3.24 11.84
N GLU A 105 16.62 -2.78 12.93
CA GLU A 105 16.70 -3.55 14.16
C GLU A 105 15.32 -3.82 14.77
N LEU A 106 14.41 -2.84 14.74
CA LEU A 106 13.04 -3.05 15.19
C LEU A 106 12.38 -4.13 14.35
N ILE A 107 12.26 -3.95 13.03
CA ILE A 107 11.57 -4.89 12.12
C ILE A 107 12.05 -6.33 12.31
N LYS A 108 13.36 -6.55 12.50
CA LYS A 108 13.92 -7.88 12.75
C LYS A 108 13.48 -8.54 14.07
N ARG A 109 13.11 -7.74 15.07
CA ARG A 109 12.77 -8.22 16.42
C ARG A 109 11.30 -8.57 16.59
N GLY A 110 10.42 -8.12 15.69
CA GLY A 110 9.03 -8.55 15.72
C GLY A 110 8.05 -7.65 14.97
N GLY A 111 6.77 -7.90 15.29
CA GLY A 111 5.63 -7.41 14.54
C GLY A 111 5.35 -8.24 13.28
N GLU A 112 4.23 -7.93 12.63
CA GLU A 112 3.82 -8.56 11.39
C GLU A 112 4.42 -7.80 10.21
N VAL A 113 5.26 -8.47 9.41
CA VAL A 113 6.08 -7.82 8.37
C VAL A 113 5.42 -7.93 7.00
N VAL A 114 5.35 -6.80 6.30
CA VAL A 114 4.89 -6.69 4.92
C VAL A 114 6.01 -6.12 4.06
N ILE A 115 6.23 -6.74 2.90
CA ILE A 115 7.18 -6.30 1.87
C ILE A 115 6.46 -6.02 0.56
N LYS A 116 6.84 -4.93 -0.10
CA LYS A 116 6.30 -4.55 -1.40
C LYS A 116 7.25 -3.65 -2.18
N ASN A 117 7.10 -3.64 -3.50
CA ASN A 117 7.62 -2.59 -4.35
C ASN A 117 6.49 -1.59 -4.64
N ARG A 118 6.75 -0.29 -4.47
CA ARG A 118 5.83 0.78 -4.86
C ARG A 118 6.35 1.47 -6.11
N TYR A 119 5.61 1.36 -7.19
CA TYR A 119 5.85 2.09 -8.44
C TYR A 119 5.05 3.38 -8.40
N SER A 120 5.69 4.50 -8.74
CA SER A 120 5.01 5.78 -8.94
C SER A 120 4.80 5.99 -10.42
N VAL A 121 3.55 6.04 -10.87
CA VAL A 121 3.22 6.11 -12.30
C VAL A 121 2.29 7.30 -12.55
N TRP A 122 2.49 7.98 -13.67
CA TRP A 122 1.64 9.09 -14.08
C TRP A 122 0.66 8.61 -15.14
N ILE A 123 -0.65 8.63 -14.84
CA ILE A 123 -1.68 8.18 -15.77
C ILE A 123 -2.68 9.29 -16.00
N ALA A 124 -2.75 9.76 -17.25
CA ALA A 124 -3.52 10.93 -17.64
C ALA A 124 -3.14 12.17 -16.80
N GLU A 125 -4.05 12.65 -15.95
CA GLU A 125 -3.84 13.81 -15.07
C GLU A 125 -3.48 13.44 -13.63
N ASP A 126 -3.37 12.15 -13.30
CA ASP A 126 -3.24 11.67 -11.92
C ASP A 126 -1.94 10.93 -11.66
N GLY A 127 -1.39 11.15 -10.46
CA GLY A 127 -0.31 10.36 -9.90
C GLY A 127 -0.88 9.11 -9.23
N TRP A 128 -0.28 7.97 -9.52
CA TRP A 128 -0.68 6.67 -8.99
C TRP A 128 0.49 6.01 -8.26
N SER A 129 0.19 5.38 -7.13
CA SER A 129 1.08 4.42 -6.48
C SER A 129 0.59 3.01 -6.79
N VAL A 130 1.40 2.19 -7.44
CA VAL A 130 1.11 0.77 -7.68
C VAL A 130 1.99 -0.07 -6.78
N ASP A 131 1.38 -0.69 -5.77
CA ASP A 131 2.03 -1.58 -4.83
C ASP A 131 1.97 -3.02 -5.33
N VAL A 132 3.13 -3.64 -5.53
CA VAL A 132 3.28 -5.06 -5.82
C VAL A 132 3.80 -5.75 -4.56
N PHE A 133 2.98 -6.63 -3.96
CA PHE A 133 3.29 -7.27 -2.67
C PHE A 133 4.02 -8.60 -2.83
N GLY A 134 4.96 -8.86 -1.93
CA GLY A 134 5.68 -10.14 -1.83
C GLY A 134 5.25 -10.98 -0.63
N GLY A 135 5.86 -12.16 -0.52
CA GLY A 135 5.71 -13.08 0.60
C GLY A 135 4.28 -13.60 0.71
N LEU A 136 3.75 -13.63 1.93
CA LEU A 136 2.37 -14.07 2.19
C LEU A 136 1.29 -13.20 1.55
N ASN A 137 1.65 -12.01 1.06
CA ASN A 137 0.73 -11.12 0.35
C ASN A 137 0.89 -11.21 -1.18
N ALA A 138 1.87 -11.94 -1.71
CA ALA A 138 1.95 -12.18 -3.14
C ALA A 138 0.77 -13.06 -3.61
N PRO A 139 0.26 -12.90 -4.84
CA PRO A 139 0.72 -11.97 -5.89
C PRO A 139 -0.10 -10.66 -5.91
N LEU A 140 -0.55 -10.16 -4.75
CA LEU A 140 -1.43 -8.99 -4.69
C LEU A 140 -0.79 -7.76 -5.34
N ILE A 141 -1.57 -7.07 -6.17
CA ILE A 141 -1.25 -5.75 -6.69
C ILE A 141 -2.38 -4.79 -6.38
N VAL A 142 -2.05 -3.65 -5.79
CA VAL A 142 -3.00 -2.58 -5.48
C VAL A 142 -2.53 -1.28 -6.12
N ALA A 143 -3.38 -0.67 -6.94
CA ALA A 143 -3.15 0.66 -7.48
C ALA A 143 -3.95 1.69 -6.67
N GLU A 144 -3.32 2.80 -6.33
CA GLU A 144 -3.88 3.88 -5.52
C GLU A 144 -3.71 5.19 -6.27
N ALA A 145 -4.81 5.88 -6.53
CA ALA A 145 -4.82 7.25 -7.01
C ALA A 145 -5.03 8.19 -5.82
N GLU A 146 -4.17 9.18 -5.66
CA GLU A 146 -4.21 10.13 -4.55
C GLU A 146 -4.27 11.57 -5.06
N ARG A 147 -5.02 12.44 -4.36
CA ARG A 147 -5.06 13.88 -4.61
C ARG A 147 -5.12 14.64 -3.28
N SER A 148 -4.76 15.92 -3.30
CA SER A 148 -4.94 16.85 -2.16
C SER A 148 -6.41 17.19 -1.85
N GLY A 149 -7.36 16.55 -2.55
CA GLY A 149 -8.80 16.75 -2.45
C GLY A 149 -9.51 15.55 -3.07
N PRO A 150 -10.86 15.46 -3.02
CA PRO A 150 -11.58 14.29 -3.50
C PRO A 150 -11.16 13.82 -4.91
N VAL A 151 -10.81 12.53 -5.02
CA VAL A 151 -10.42 11.88 -6.29
C VAL A 151 -11.66 11.67 -7.16
N THR A 152 -12.06 12.74 -7.84
CA THR A 152 -13.26 12.78 -8.68
C THR A 152 -12.92 12.78 -10.18
N ASN A 153 -13.82 12.22 -10.99
CA ASN A 153 -13.69 12.13 -12.45
C ASN A 153 -12.41 11.41 -12.93
N LEU A 154 -11.98 10.41 -12.16
CA LEU A 154 -10.76 9.63 -12.36
C LEU A 154 -10.77 8.89 -13.70
N THR A 155 -9.63 8.91 -14.38
CA THR A 155 -9.36 8.02 -15.51
C THR A 155 -8.78 6.72 -14.96
N ILE A 156 -9.60 5.67 -14.92
CA ILE A 156 -9.25 4.37 -14.37
C ILE A 156 -8.59 3.53 -15.49
N PRO A 157 -7.33 3.11 -15.32
CA PRO A 157 -6.63 2.28 -16.31
C PRO A 157 -7.25 0.89 -16.46
N LYS A 158 -7.15 0.26 -17.65
CA LYS A 158 -7.69 -1.09 -17.89
C LYS A 158 -7.17 -2.17 -16.93
N PHE A 159 -5.97 -2.01 -16.38
CA PHE A 159 -5.39 -3.00 -15.47
C PHE A 159 -5.99 -2.94 -14.05
N CYS A 160 -6.73 -1.88 -13.71
CA CYS A 160 -7.55 -1.80 -12.50
C CYS A 160 -8.82 -2.65 -12.69
N VAL A 161 -8.86 -3.81 -12.06
CA VAL A 161 -9.93 -4.80 -12.23
C VAL A 161 -11.18 -4.40 -11.48
N THR A 162 -11.05 -4.07 -10.20
CA THR A 162 -12.19 -3.63 -9.37
C THR A 162 -11.72 -2.64 -8.33
N GLU A 163 -12.61 -1.75 -7.92
CA GLU A 163 -12.35 -0.81 -6.84
C GLU A 163 -12.51 -1.49 -5.47
N ILE A 164 -11.54 -1.22 -4.59
CA ILE A 164 -11.40 -1.80 -3.25
C ILE A 164 -11.25 -0.71 -2.18
N THR A 165 -11.54 0.55 -2.51
CA THR A 165 -11.37 1.74 -1.64
C THR A 165 -11.93 1.53 -0.22
N ASP A 166 -13.12 0.93 -0.09
CA ASP A 166 -13.79 0.71 1.21
C ASP A 166 -13.48 -0.67 1.84
N GLN A 167 -12.60 -1.47 1.23
CA GLN A 167 -12.30 -2.82 1.68
C GLN A 167 -11.07 -2.85 2.60
N ALA A 168 -11.30 -2.70 3.91
CA ALA A 168 -10.25 -2.64 4.92
C ALA A 168 -9.28 -3.84 4.91
N ARG A 169 -9.71 -5.02 4.42
CA ARG A 169 -8.84 -6.21 4.29
C ARG A 169 -7.64 -5.99 3.34
N PHE A 170 -7.72 -5.02 2.43
CA PHE A 170 -6.62 -4.64 1.53
C PHE A 170 -5.73 -3.51 2.08
N ASN A 171 -6.03 -2.96 3.26
CA ASN A 171 -5.15 -1.98 3.90
C ASN A 171 -3.86 -2.69 4.36
N ASN A 172 -2.74 -1.97 4.41
CA ASN A 172 -1.47 -2.56 4.83
C ASN A 172 -1.52 -3.17 6.25
N ASP A 173 -2.28 -2.59 7.20
CA ASP A 173 -2.52 -3.17 8.52
C ASP A 173 -3.44 -4.40 8.46
N GLY A 174 -4.45 -4.40 7.59
CA GLY A 174 -5.27 -5.58 7.30
C GLY A 174 -4.46 -6.74 6.71
N LEU A 175 -3.58 -6.45 5.76
CA LEU A 175 -2.68 -7.41 5.10
C LEU A 175 -1.58 -7.94 6.04
N ALA A 176 -1.14 -7.14 7.01
CA ALA A 176 -0.23 -7.61 8.05
C ALA A 176 -0.94 -8.58 9.00
N ALA A 177 -2.16 -8.26 9.44
CA ALA A 177 -2.93 -9.08 10.38
C ALA A 177 -3.51 -10.35 9.76
N LYS A 178 -3.99 -10.29 8.52
CA LYS A 178 -4.54 -11.42 7.76
C LYS A 178 -4.02 -11.39 6.32
N PRO A 179 -2.89 -12.05 6.04
CA PRO A 179 -2.26 -12.01 4.73
C PRO A 179 -3.18 -12.44 3.59
N PHE A 180 -3.01 -11.82 2.42
CA PHE A 180 -3.83 -12.04 1.23
C PHE A 180 -3.95 -13.51 0.85
N SER A 181 -2.86 -14.27 0.93
CA SER A 181 -2.84 -15.72 0.65
C SER A 181 -3.86 -16.53 1.46
N THR A 182 -4.34 -16.03 2.59
CA THR A 182 -5.32 -16.73 3.44
C THR A 182 -6.77 -16.49 3.03
N TRP A 183 -7.03 -15.61 2.07
CA TRP A 183 -8.38 -15.25 1.61
C TRP A 183 -8.45 -14.91 0.12
N ALA A 184 -7.37 -15.12 -0.64
CA ALA A 184 -7.31 -14.83 -2.07
C ALA A 184 -8.39 -15.59 -2.85
N ASP A 185 -8.55 -16.89 -2.60
CA ASP A 185 -9.56 -17.72 -3.28
C ASP A 185 -10.98 -17.23 -3.01
N ASP A 186 -11.30 -16.87 -1.76
CA ASP A 186 -12.60 -16.30 -1.39
C ASP A 186 -12.85 -14.99 -2.16
N PHE A 187 -11.85 -14.12 -2.26
CA PHE A 187 -11.97 -12.87 -3.00
C PHE A 187 -12.14 -13.09 -4.51
N GLU A 188 -11.46 -14.07 -5.09
CA GLU A 188 -11.63 -14.44 -6.49
C GLU A 188 -13.06 -14.94 -6.77
N GLU A 189 -13.60 -15.76 -5.87
CA GLU A 189 -14.97 -16.26 -5.99
C GLU A 189 -15.99 -15.13 -5.84
N GLU A 190 -15.80 -14.23 -4.87
CA GLU A 190 -16.59 -13.00 -4.72
C GLU A 190 -16.56 -12.16 -6.01
N LEU A 191 -15.38 -11.91 -6.58
CA LEU A 191 -15.22 -11.11 -7.79
C LEU A 191 -15.86 -11.77 -9.02
N ALA A 192 -15.77 -13.10 -9.13
CA ALA A 192 -16.39 -13.85 -10.21
C ALA A 192 -17.93 -13.82 -10.14
N LEU A 193 -18.49 -13.84 -8.92
CA LEU A 193 -19.93 -13.79 -8.68
C LEU A 193 -20.51 -12.38 -8.88
N ASP A 194 -19.86 -11.37 -8.29
CA ASP A 194 -20.38 -10.01 -8.24
C ASP A 194 -19.97 -9.15 -9.44
N GLY A 195 -18.91 -9.56 -10.14
CA GLY A 195 -18.26 -8.77 -11.18
C GLY A 195 -17.49 -7.56 -10.62
N PRO A 196 -16.72 -6.87 -11.48
CA PRO A 196 -15.96 -5.69 -11.08
C PRO A 196 -16.90 -4.52 -10.73
N ARG A 197 -16.58 -3.79 -9.66
CA ARG A 197 -17.34 -2.62 -9.20
C ARG A 197 -16.47 -1.38 -9.13
N PHE A 198 -17.03 -0.24 -9.51
CA PHE A 198 -16.39 1.07 -9.46
C PHE A 198 -17.36 2.10 -8.89
N GLN A 199 -16.91 2.84 -7.87
CA GLN A 199 -17.68 3.85 -7.14
C GLN A 199 -18.13 4.95 -8.12
N GLN A 200 -19.44 5.23 -8.19
CA GLN A 200 -20.01 6.24 -9.11
C GLN A 200 -20.29 7.59 -8.44
N TYR A 201 -20.21 7.67 -7.12
CA TYR A 201 -20.50 8.92 -6.40
C TYR A 201 -19.34 9.94 -6.45
N PHE A 202 -18.16 9.55 -6.93
CA PHE A 202 -17.01 10.44 -7.17
C PHE A 202 -17.06 11.12 -8.55
N GLY A 203 -18.24 11.31 -9.14
CA GLY A 203 -18.40 11.89 -10.47
C GLY A 203 -18.22 10.87 -11.60
N LYS A 204 -17.88 11.35 -12.79
CA LYS A 204 -17.87 10.51 -14.01
C LYS A 204 -16.52 9.83 -14.20
N ASN A 205 -16.45 8.55 -13.84
CA ASN A 205 -15.27 7.72 -14.15
C ASN A 205 -15.11 7.56 -15.68
N ARG A 206 -13.86 7.57 -16.15
CA ARG A 206 -13.47 7.21 -17.52
C ARG A 206 -12.62 5.95 -17.46
N MET A 207 -12.80 5.02 -18.39
CA MET A 207 -11.91 3.86 -18.53
C MET A 207 -10.90 4.18 -19.63
N ALA A 208 -9.61 4.03 -19.36
CA ALA A 208 -8.52 4.20 -20.32
C ALA A 208 -7.89 2.87 -20.67
#